data_AF-A0A7X9D0R1-F1
#
_entry.id   AF-A0A7X9D0R1-F1
#
_cell.length_a   1.000
_cell.length_b   1.000
_cell.length_c   1.000
_cell.angle_alpha   90.00
_cell.angle_beta   90.00
_cell.angle_gamma   90.00
#
_symmetry.space_group_name_H-M   'P 1'
#
loop_
_entity.id
_entity.type
_entity.pdbx_description
1 polymer ?
#
loop_
_entity_poly.entity_id
_entity_poly.type
_entity_poly.pdbx_seq_one_letter_code
_entity_poly.pdbx_strand_id
1 'polypeptide(L)'
;MKKGTDIGEAIKINEDGYVWIVDGQVFVKNQIGSGMPPLINPHGEVRLIINGMEVNHIVMASENDNIELEALDEERGLEVLVEVCTRAWK
;
A
#
# COMPACT_ATOMS: atom_id res chain seq x y z
N MET A 1 12.85 -1.66 -37.85
CA MET A 1 12.62 -0.47 -36.99
C MET A 1 11.21 -0.57 -36.45
N LYS A 2 11.03 -0.90 -35.17
CA LYS A 2 9.70 -0.89 -34.54
C LYS A 2 9.41 0.57 -34.17
N LYS A 3 8.34 1.14 -34.73
CA LYS A 3 7.82 2.45 -34.30
C LYS A 3 7.52 2.34 -32.80
N GLY A 4 8.22 3.13 -31.99
CA GLY A 4 7.82 3.34 -30.61
C GLY A 4 6.43 3.93 -30.61
N THR A 5 5.51 3.32 -29.86
CA THR A 5 4.22 3.92 -29.57
C THR A 5 4.50 5.15 -28.73
N ASP A 6 4.25 6.31 -29.32
CA ASP A 6 4.19 7.57 -28.60
C ASP A 6 3.03 7.46 -27.60
N ILE A 7 3.36 7.40 -26.30
CA ILE A 7 2.39 7.39 -25.19
C ILE A 7 1.88 8.81 -24.88
N GLY A 8 2.08 9.76 -25.81
CA GLY A 8 1.69 11.16 -25.71
C GLY A 8 0.18 11.45 -25.81
N GLU A 9 -0.68 10.44 -25.75
CA GLU A 9 -2.09 10.66 -25.43
C GLU A 9 -2.23 10.42 -23.93
N ALA A 10 -2.13 11.50 -23.15
CA ALA A 10 -2.39 11.49 -21.72
C ALA A 10 -3.67 10.71 -21.49
N ILE A 11 -3.55 9.51 -20.91
CA ILE A 11 -4.69 8.81 -20.33
C ILE A 11 -5.29 9.84 -19.40
N LYS A 12 -6.45 10.42 -19.76
CA LYS A 12 -7.25 11.15 -18.80
C LYS A 12 -7.72 10.09 -17.81
N ILE A 13 -6.87 9.81 -16.83
CA ILE A 13 -7.24 9.00 -15.69
C ILE A 13 -8.38 9.78 -15.07
N ASN A 14 -9.56 9.17 -15.06
CA ASN A 14 -10.67 9.74 -14.32
C ASN A 14 -10.30 9.58 -12.84
N GLU A 15 -9.83 10.67 -12.23
CA GLU A 15 -9.38 10.70 -10.83
C GLU A 15 -10.56 10.77 -9.84
N ASP A 16 -11.81 10.72 -10.32
CA ASP A 16 -12.98 10.76 -9.45
C ASP A 16 -13.05 9.52 -8.55
N GLY A 17 -13.00 9.72 -7.23
CA GLY A 17 -13.07 8.65 -6.25
C GLY A 17 -11.84 7.75 -6.25
N TYR A 18 -10.68 8.33 -6.53
CA TYR A 18 -9.44 7.61 -6.77
C TYR A 18 -8.48 7.68 -5.57
N VAL A 19 -7.73 6.61 -5.35
CA VAL A 19 -6.63 6.54 -4.38
C VAL A 19 -5.37 6.14 -5.13
N TRP A 20 -4.27 6.84 -4.89
CA TRP A 20 -2.98 6.49 -5.47
C TRP A 20 -1.85 6.66 -4.44
N ILE A 21 -0.72 6.05 -4.75
CA ILE A 21 0.45 6.03 -3.87
C ILE A 21 1.63 6.57 -4.67
N VAL A 22 2.33 7.56 -4.11
CA VAL A 22 3.58 8.12 -4.64
C VAL A 22 4.58 8.20 -3.51
N ASP A 23 5.75 7.62 -3.69
CA ASP A 23 6.86 7.64 -2.71
C ASP A 23 6.43 7.22 -1.29
N GLY A 24 5.56 6.21 -1.19
CA GLY A 24 5.05 5.67 0.08
C GLY A 24 3.94 6.50 0.74
N GLN A 25 3.56 7.64 0.16
CA GLN A 25 2.46 8.46 0.63
C GLN A 25 1.17 8.16 -0.12
N VAL A 26 0.06 8.09 0.61
CA VAL A 26 -1.29 7.87 0.05
C VAL A 26 -1.94 9.21 -0.25
N PHE A 27 -2.48 9.32 -1.45
CA PHE A 27 -3.26 10.47 -1.90
C PHE A 27 -4.65 10.02 -2.30
N VAL A 28 -5.62 10.89 -2.06
CA VAL A 28 -7.03 10.61 -2.27
C VAL A 28 -7.65 11.75 -3.05
N LYS A 29 -8.50 11.41 -4.01
CA LYS A 29 -9.36 12.34 -4.69
C LYS A 29 -10.82 11.94 -4.45
N ASN A 30 -11.59 12.86 -3.90
CA ASN A 30 -13.01 12.64 -3.67
C ASN A 30 -13.72 12.35 -5.00
N GLN A 31 -14.80 11.59 -4.93
CA GLN A 31 -15.71 11.43 -6.06
C GLN A 31 -16.39 12.75 -6.40
N ILE A 32 -16.80 12.90 -7.67
CA ILE A 32 -17.71 13.97 -8.08
C ILE A 32 -19.16 13.49 -7.93
N GLY A 33 -20.02 14.38 -7.43
CA GLY A 33 -21.47 14.13 -7.32
C GLY A 33 -21.80 13.00 -6.36
N SER A 34 -22.69 12.09 -6.78
CA SER A 34 -23.15 10.95 -5.97
C SER A 34 -22.36 9.66 -6.22
N GLY A 35 -21.12 9.77 -6.70
CA GLY A 35 -20.25 8.62 -6.92
C GLY A 35 -19.89 7.89 -5.62
N MET A 36 -19.24 6.74 -5.77
CA MET A 36 -18.73 6.00 -4.62
C MET A 36 -17.46 6.69 -4.09
N PRO A 37 -17.36 6.94 -2.77
CA PRO A 37 -16.13 7.47 -2.20
C PRO A 37 -14.99 6.47 -2.32
N PRO A 38 -13.75 6.97 -2.40
CA PRO A 38 -12.58 6.11 -2.41
C PRO A 38 -12.53 5.29 -1.12
N LEU A 39 -12.20 4.01 -1.26
CA LEU A 39 -12.05 3.09 -0.15
C LEU A 39 -10.59 2.68 0.01
N ILE A 40 -10.15 2.59 1.26
CA ILE A 40 -8.85 2.01 1.61
C ILE A 40 -9.10 0.76 2.44
N ASN A 41 -8.47 -0.34 2.04
CA ASN A 41 -8.50 -1.59 2.79
C ASN A 41 -7.10 -1.83 3.41
N PRO A 42 -6.92 -1.69 4.72
CA PRO A 42 -5.64 -2.00 5.36
C PRO A 42 -5.28 -3.48 5.18
N HIS A 43 -3.99 -3.77 5.00
CA HIS A 43 -3.46 -5.13 4.91
C HIS A 43 -2.55 -5.40 6.10
N GLY A 44 -2.47 -6.64 6.59
CA GLY A 44 -1.85 -6.97 7.88
C GLY A 44 -0.36 -6.63 8.03
N GLU A 45 0.33 -6.28 6.95
CA GLU A 45 1.74 -5.88 6.93
C GLU A 45 1.94 -4.36 7.08
N VAL A 46 0.85 -3.57 7.01
CA VAL A 46 0.89 -2.11 7.07
C VAL A 46 -0.20 -1.61 8.01
N ARG A 47 0.21 -0.82 9.00
CA ARG A 47 -0.70 -0.08 9.85
C ARG A 47 -1.16 1.17 9.12
N LEU A 48 -2.47 1.27 8.91
CA LEU A 48 -3.11 2.45 8.31
C LEU A 48 -3.55 3.39 9.42
N ILE A 49 -3.14 4.66 9.35
CA ILE A 49 -3.51 5.71 10.30
C ILE A 49 -4.21 6.82 9.52
N ILE A 50 -5.45 7.13 9.87
CA ILE A 50 -6.24 8.22 9.26
C ILE A 50 -6.56 9.23 10.35
N ASN A 51 -6.16 10.48 10.15
CA ASN A 51 -6.36 11.59 11.10
C ASN A 51 -5.88 11.24 12.53
N GLY A 52 -4.77 10.51 12.63
CA GLY A 52 -4.18 10.06 13.90
C GLY A 52 -4.85 8.84 14.55
N MET A 53 -5.85 8.23 13.89
CA MET A 53 -6.51 7.02 14.37
C MET A 53 -6.12 5.81 13.51
N GLU A 54 -5.71 4.72 14.17
CA GLU A 54 -5.44 3.45 13.50
C GLU A 54 -6.74 2.83 12.96
N VAL A 55 -6.70 2.37 11.72
CA VAL A 55 -7.83 1.74 11.04
C VAL A 55 -7.46 0.32 10.62
N ASN A 56 -8.30 -0.64 11.02
CA ASN A 56 -8.10 -2.08 10.81
C ASN A 56 -9.22 -2.74 9.98
N HIS A 57 -10.05 -1.93 9.31
CA HIS A 57 -11.15 -2.37 8.45
C HIS A 57 -11.26 -1.46 7.23
N ILE A 58 -12.02 -1.89 6.21
CA ILE A 58 -12.27 -1.08 5.02
C ILE A 58 -12.92 0.24 5.44
N VAL A 59 -12.34 1.36 4.98
CA VAL A 59 -12.77 2.70 5.36
C VAL A 59 -12.92 3.59 4.13
N MET A 60 -13.87 4.52 4.19
CA MET A 60 -13.96 5.60 3.21
C MET A 60 -12.90 6.65 3.52
N ALA A 61 -12.13 7.03 2.52
CA ALA A 61 -11.14 8.08 2.63
C ALA A 61 -11.60 9.35 1.91
N SER A 62 -11.04 10.48 2.31
CA SER A 62 -11.28 11.79 1.70
C SER A 62 -9.98 12.48 1.36
N GLU A 63 -10.01 13.36 0.36
CA GLU A 63 -8.87 14.23 0.00
C GLU A 63 -8.45 15.19 1.14
N ASN A 64 -9.29 15.33 2.19
CA ASN A 64 -8.99 16.15 3.37
C ASN A 64 -8.41 15.34 4.54
N ASP A 65 -8.31 14.02 4.41
CA ASP A 65 -7.75 13.18 5.46
C ASP A 65 -6.22 13.27 5.48
N ASN A 66 -5.64 13.31 6.68
CA ASN A 66 -4.22 13.02 6.86
C ASN A 66 -4.04 11.51 6.94
N ILE A 67 -3.38 10.92 5.93
CA ILE A 67 -3.21 9.46 5.82
C ILE A 67 -1.73 9.12 5.97
N GLU A 68 -1.44 8.26 6.93
CA GLU A 68 -0.11 7.77 7.25
C GLU A 68 -0.09 6.24 7.15
N LEU A 69 1.01 5.70 6.66
CA LEU A 69 1.26 4.25 6.58
C LEU A 69 2.52 3.94 7.39
N GLU A 70 2.40 3.02 8.35
CA GLU A 70 3.56 2.47 9.06
C GLU A 70 3.73 1.01 8.67
N ALA A 71 4.91 0.63 8.19
CA ALA A 71 5.24 -0.77 7.99
C ALA A 71 5.27 -1.47 9.36
N LEU A 72 4.58 -2.60 9.47
CA LEU A 72 4.75 -3.47 10.62
C LEU A 72 5.97 -4.32 10.31
N ASP A 73 7.08 -4.07 11.01
CA ASP A 73 8.25 -4.94 10.94
C ASP A 73 7.82 -6.33 11.42
N GLU A 74 7.52 -7.24 10.50
CA GLU A 74 7.68 -8.66 10.80
C GLU A 74 9.17 -8.83 11.07
N GLU A 75 9.55 -8.92 12.35
CA GLU A 75 10.64 -9.82 12.71
C GLU A 75 10.25 -11.19 12.14
N ARG A 76 10.61 -11.44 10.89
CA ARG A 76 10.66 -12.77 10.32
C ARG A 76 11.64 -13.51 11.21
N GLY A 77 11.12 -14.16 12.25
CA GLY A 77 11.86 -15.06 13.10
C GLY A 77 12.51 -16.11 12.21
N LEU A 78 13.75 -15.85 11.83
CA LEU A 78 14.61 -16.82 11.18
C LEU A 78 14.91 -17.86 12.25
N GLU A 79 14.05 -18.88 12.36
CA GLU A 79 14.41 -20.13 13.03
C GLU A 79 15.51 -20.79 12.20
N VAL A 80 16.76 -20.43 12.48
CA VAL A 80 17.91 -21.15 11.94
C VAL A 80 18.06 -22.43 12.75
N LEU A 81 17.54 -23.54 12.21
CA LEU A 81 17.88 -24.88 12.70
C LEU A 81 19.35 -25.16 12.38
N VAL A 82 20.21 -24.99 13.39
CA VAL A 82 21.63 -25.40 13.32
C VAL A 82 21.73 -26.87 13.71
N GLU A 83 21.92 -27.75 12.73
CA GLU A 83 22.20 -29.17 12.96
C GLU A 83 23.72 -29.38 13.07
N VAL A 84 24.24 -29.56 14.28
CA VAL A 84 25.67 -29.82 14.52
C VAL A 84 25.96 -31.30 14.32
N CYS A 85 26.45 -31.67 13.14
CA CYS A 85 26.94 -33.02 12.87
C CYS A 85 28.38 -33.17 13.39
N THR A 86 28.57 -33.68 14.61
CA THR A 86 29.90 -34.09 15.07
C THR A 86 30.27 -35.43 14.46
N ARG A 87 31.23 -35.46 13.53
CA ARG A 87 31.86 -36.72 13.10
C ARG A 87 32.85 -37.16 14.18
N ALA A 88 32.54 -38.27 14.86
CA ALA A 88 33.51 -38.99 15.66
C ALA A 88 34.51 -39.69 14.72
N TRP A 89 35.78 -39.32 14.80
CA TRP A 89 36.85 -40.05 14.14
C TRP A 89 37.16 -41.30 14.99
N LYS A 90 37.22 -42.47 14.36
CA LYS A 90 37.79 -43.70 14.93
C LYS A 90 39.15 -43.95 14.31
#